data_AF-A0A1V8RN44-F1
#
_entry.id   AF-A0A1V8RN44-F1
#
_cell.length_a   1.000
_cell.length_b   1.000
_cell.length_c   1.000
_cell.angle_alpha   90.00
_cell.angle_beta   90.00
_cell.angle_gamma   90.00
#
_symmetry.space_group_name_H-M   'P 1'
#
loop_
_entity.id
_entity.type
_entity.pdbx_description
1 polymer ?
#
loop_
_entity_poly.entity_id
_entity_poly.type
_entity_poly.pdbx_seq_one_letter_code
_entity_poly.pdbx_strand_id
1 'polypeptide(L)'
;MTTPKPLVKGFYDAHTFSIRYVVSDPETKKCAIIDPVLDFDEKSGMTATKNADAILDYVEEQGLRIEWILDTHPHADHLSAAHYLKNKAGAPTAIGEKVVEVQKLWKDIYNWPDFRADFPGGSASELYRSIMEILSLPDKTRLFAGHDYQPGGREPLWESTVAEQKAKNIHMSRCNSEAEFMELREARDKTLSMPRLILHALQVNMSGGRLPEPEANGRRYLKFPLDALQGAAWDGQ
;
A
#
# COMPACT_ATOMS: atom_id res chain seq x y z
N MET A 1 0.99 -13.75 -33.05
CA MET A 1 2.14 -13.47 -32.17
C MET A 1 1.61 -13.48 -30.74
N THR A 2 2.25 -14.21 -29.83
CA THR A 2 1.88 -14.18 -28.40
C THR A 2 2.27 -12.83 -27.83
N THR A 3 1.31 -12.09 -27.25
CA THR A 3 1.61 -10.84 -26.54
C THR A 3 2.68 -11.10 -25.48
N PRO A 4 3.80 -10.35 -25.45
CA PRO A 4 4.83 -10.53 -24.46
C PRO A 4 4.23 -10.34 -23.06
N LYS A 5 4.55 -11.25 -22.13
CA LYS A 5 4.10 -11.15 -20.75
C LYS A 5 5.06 -10.27 -19.97
N PRO A 6 4.57 -9.33 -19.14
CA PRO A 6 5.45 -8.56 -18.28
C PRO A 6 6.14 -9.46 -17.26
N LEU A 7 7.41 -9.17 -16.98
CA LEU A 7 8.16 -9.78 -15.89
C LEU A 7 7.84 -9.04 -14.60
N VAL A 8 7.53 -9.78 -13.53
CA VAL A 8 7.14 -9.21 -12.24
C VAL A 8 8.10 -9.73 -11.16
N LYS A 9 8.88 -8.83 -10.57
CA LYS A 9 9.76 -9.12 -9.44
C LYS A 9 9.15 -8.53 -8.17
N GLY A 10 8.89 -9.39 -7.18
CA GLY A 10 8.45 -9.00 -5.84
C GLY A 10 9.64 -8.82 -4.89
N PHE A 11 9.52 -7.86 -3.97
CA PHE A 11 10.47 -7.58 -2.90
C PHE A 11 9.72 -7.51 -1.57
N TYR A 12 9.85 -8.54 -0.75
CA TYR A 12 9.21 -8.63 0.56
C TYR A 12 9.96 -7.79 1.60
N ASP A 13 9.24 -7.01 2.41
CA ASP A 13 9.76 -6.30 3.57
C ASP A 13 9.22 -6.94 4.86
N ALA A 14 10.09 -7.60 5.63
CA ALA A 14 9.69 -8.30 6.85
C ALA A 14 9.25 -7.36 7.99
N HIS A 15 9.58 -6.07 7.93
CA HIS A 15 9.20 -5.10 8.97
C HIS A 15 7.72 -4.69 8.88
N THR A 16 7.22 -4.53 7.66
CA THR A 16 5.84 -4.08 7.38
C THR A 16 4.97 -5.15 6.73
N PHE A 17 5.54 -6.31 6.39
CA PHE A 17 4.93 -7.38 5.61
C PHE A 17 4.57 -6.98 4.17
N SER A 18 5.02 -5.81 3.71
CA SER A 18 4.71 -5.27 2.39
C SER A 18 5.47 -5.99 1.30
N ILE A 19 4.88 -6.12 0.12
CA ILE A 19 5.53 -6.55 -1.12
C ILE A 19 5.53 -5.39 -2.10
N ARG A 20 6.75 -4.97 -2.46
CA ARG A 20 6.98 -4.00 -3.53
C ARG A 20 7.20 -4.74 -4.83
N TYR A 21 6.85 -4.12 -5.96
CA TYR A 21 7.06 -4.77 -7.25
C TYR A 21 7.85 -3.91 -8.23
N VAL A 22 8.66 -4.57 -9.04
CA VAL A 22 9.11 -4.06 -10.33
C VAL A 22 8.42 -4.87 -11.42
N VAL A 23 7.58 -4.21 -12.21
CA VAL A 23 6.90 -4.77 -13.37
C VAL A 23 7.60 -4.25 -14.62
N SER A 24 8.18 -5.13 -15.43
CA SER A 24 8.99 -4.75 -16.58
C SER A 24 8.53 -5.39 -17.88
N ASP A 25 8.65 -4.62 -18.96
CA ASP A 25 8.52 -5.11 -20.32
C ASP A 25 9.87 -5.72 -20.76
N PRO A 26 9.92 -7.04 -21.07
CA PRO A 26 11.17 -7.70 -21.44
C PRO A 26 11.78 -7.17 -22.74
N GLU A 27 10.96 -6.59 -23.63
CA GLU A 27 11.41 -6.09 -24.95
C GLU A 27 11.95 -4.66 -24.85
N THR A 28 11.16 -3.72 -24.32
CA THR A 28 11.57 -2.30 -24.26
C THR A 28 12.44 -1.97 -23.06
N LYS A 29 12.58 -2.88 -22.10
CA LYS A 29 13.26 -2.67 -20.80
C LYS A 29 12.64 -1.55 -19.96
N LYS A 30 11.45 -1.08 -20.31
CA LYS A 30 10.71 -0.13 -19.46
C LYS A 30 10.11 -0.85 -18.26
N CYS A 31 10.06 -0.19 -17.12
CA CYS A 31 9.45 -0.74 -15.92
C CYS A 31 8.62 0.28 -15.13
N ALA A 32 7.70 -0.25 -14.33
CA ALA A 32 7.00 0.46 -13.27
C ALA A 32 7.41 -0.11 -11.91
N ILE A 33 7.57 0.77 -10.92
CA ILE A 33 7.73 0.41 -9.51
C ILE A 33 6.36 0.57 -8.85
N ILE A 34 5.95 -0.41 -8.04
CA ILE A 34 4.64 -0.42 -7.35
C ILE A 34 4.85 -0.57 -5.84
N ASP A 35 4.15 0.26 -5.07
CA ASP A 35 4.09 0.31 -3.60
C ASP A 35 5.48 0.37 -2.93
N PRO A 36 6.38 1.29 -3.33
CA PRO A 36 7.74 1.34 -2.81
C PRO A 36 7.79 1.76 -1.33
N VAL A 37 8.60 1.09 -0.51
CA VAL A 37 8.71 1.36 0.93
C VAL A 37 9.92 2.24 1.26
N LEU A 38 9.69 3.30 2.05
CA LEU A 38 10.70 4.05 2.78
C LEU A 38 10.83 3.46 4.18
N ASP A 39 12.02 3.00 4.55
CA ASP A 39 12.25 2.41 5.86
C ASP A 39 12.01 3.45 6.96
N PHE A 40 11.32 3.06 8.02
CA PHE A 40 11.02 3.93 9.15
C PHE A 40 11.02 3.14 10.46
N ASP A 41 11.73 3.65 11.46
CA ASP A 41 11.68 3.14 12.84
C ASP A 41 10.88 4.10 13.72
N GLU A 42 9.70 3.65 14.17
CA GLU A 42 8.77 4.44 14.98
C GLU A 42 9.31 4.79 16.36
N LYS A 43 10.30 4.06 16.87
CA LYS A 43 10.86 4.31 18.20
C LYS A 43 11.82 5.49 18.18
N SER A 44 12.64 5.61 17.13
CA SER A 44 13.64 6.66 17.00
C SER A 44 13.25 7.80 16.06
N GLY A 45 12.24 7.58 15.20
CA GLY A 45 11.88 8.49 14.12
C GLY A 45 12.89 8.49 12.97
N MET A 46 13.80 7.51 12.91
CA MET A 46 14.79 7.42 11.83
C MET A 46 14.17 6.89 10.54
N THR A 47 14.62 7.45 9.43
CA THR A 47 14.32 6.91 8.08
C THR A 47 15.57 6.27 7.49
N ALA A 48 15.39 5.29 6.61
CA ALA A 48 16.44 4.73 5.77
C ALA A 48 15.88 4.41 4.37
N THR A 49 16.76 4.08 3.44
CA THR A 49 16.42 3.86 2.03
C THR A 49 16.74 2.44 1.55
N LYS A 50 17.07 1.51 2.45
CA LYS A 50 17.47 0.14 2.11
C LYS A 50 16.45 -0.55 1.20
N ASN A 51 15.16 -0.38 1.51
CA ASN A 51 14.09 -0.98 0.71
C ASN A 51 13.95 -0.33 -0.69
N ALA A 52 14.16 0.98 -0.81
CA ALA A 52 14.10 1.69 -2.08
C ALA A 52 15.37 1.46 -2.93
N ASP A 53 16.53 1.43 -2.29
CA ASP A 53 17.83 1.22 -2.94
C ASP A 53 17.93 -0.20 -3.51
N ALA A 54 17.40 -1.22 -2.82
CA ALA A 54 17.33 -2.59 -3.37
C ALA A 54 16.50 -2.68 -4.67
N ILE A 55 15.51 -1.81 -4.86
CA ILE A 55 14.76 -1.71 -6.12
C ILE A 55 15.61 -1.03 -7.20
N LEU A 56 16.31 0.05 -6.85
CA LEU A 56 17.21 0.75 -7.78
C LEU A 56 18.35 -0.16 -8.25
N ASP A 57 18.97 -0.91 -7.34
CA ASP A 57 20.02 -1.89 -7.64
C ASP A 57 19.51 -2.93 -8.64
N TYR A 58 18.33 -3.52 -8.39
CA TYR A 58 17.72 -4.47 -9.33
C TYR A 58 17.42 -3.83 -10.70
N VAL A 59 16.89 -2.61 -10.73
CA VAL A 59 16.62 -1.89 -11.98
C VAL A 59 17.91 -1.69 -12.78
N GLU A 60 19.01 -1.30 -12.12
CA GLU A 60 20.32 -1.14 -12.73
C GLU A 60 20.88 -2.47 -13.24
N GLU A 61 20.89 -3.51 -12.40
CA GLU A 61 21.37 -4.85 -12.73
C GLU A 61 20.64 -5.44 -13.95
N GLN A 62 19.35 -5.18 -14.08
CA GLN A 62 18.52 -5.68 -15.20
C GLN A 62 18.52 -4.74 -16.43
N GLY A 63 19.21 -3.60 -16.36
CA GLY A 63 19.24 -2.60 -17.43
C GLY A 63 17.85 -2.01 -17.74
N LEU A 64 17.04 -1.81 -16.71
CA LEU A 64 15.66 -1.32 -16.83
C LEU A 64 15.59 0.21 -16.76
N ARG A 65 14.54 0.78 -17.36
CA ARG A 65 14.22 2.21 -17.33
C ARG A 65 12.90 2.44 -16.62
N ILE A 66 12.93 3.15 -15.49
CA ILE A 66 11.75 3.48 -14.70
C ILE A 66 10.91 4.52 -15.45
N GLU A 67 9.68 4.15 -15.81
CA GLU A 67 8.69 5.06 -16.43
C GLU A 67 7.63 5.54 -15.44
N TRP A 68 7.34 4.73 -14.43
CA TRP A 68 6.27 4.99 -13.47
C TRP A 68 6.65 4.53 -12.08
N ILE A 69 6.25 5.32 -11.09
CA ILE A 69 6.26 4.96 -9.68
C ILE A 69 4.82 5.06 -9.19
N LEU A 70 4.24 3.94 -8.78
CA LEU A 70 2.81 3.81 -8.52
C LEU A 70 2.60 3.42 -7.05
N ASP A 71 1.69 4.11 -6.37
CA ASP A 71 1.10 3.62 -5.13
C ASP A 71 -0.32 3.13 -5.45
N THR A 72 -0.67 1.92 -5.03
CA THR A 72 -2.00 1.32 -5.25
C THR A 72 -3.07 2.02 -4.43
N HIS A 73 -2.71 2.45 -3.23
CA HIS A 73 -3.54 3.20 -2.29
C HIS A 73 -2.65 3.94 -1.29
N PRO A 74 -3.19 4.87 -0.50
CA PRO A 74 -2.40 5.47 0.56
C PRO A 74 -2.19 4.48 1.70
N HIS A 75 -0.96 4.02 1.85
CA HIS A 75 -0.63 2.98 2.82
C HIS A 75 -0.73 3.49 4.27
N ALA A 76 -1.27 2.65 5.15
CA ALA A 76 -1.40 2.91 6.58
C ALA A 76 -0.31 2.18 7.40
N ASP A 77 0.44 1.31 6.76
CA ASP A 77 1.33 0.33 7.38
C ASP A 77 2.81 0.61 7.08
N HIS A 78 3.12 1.46 6.10
CA HIS A 78 4.47 1.88 5.75
C HIS A 78 4.51 3.28 5.12
N LEU A 79 5.67 3.93 5.12
CA LEU A 79 5.88 5.19 4.40
C LEU A 79 6.25 4.88 2.95
N SER A 80 5.64 5.56 1.98
CA SER A 80 5.98 5.39 0.56
C SER A 80 7.30 6.06 0.22
N ALA A 81 8.19 5.36 -0.48
CA ALA A 81 9.42 5.91 -1.04
C ALA A 81 9.21 6.56 -2.42
N ALA A 82 7.96 6.77 -2.86
CA ALA A 82 7.68 7.31 -4.19
C ALA A 82 8.40 8.66 -4.46
N HIS A 83 8.41 9.56 -3.48
CA HIS A 83 9.12 10.84 -3.59
C HIS A 83 10.64 10.67 -3.70
N TYR A 84 11.23 9.76 -2.91
CA TYR A 84 12.66 9.46 -2.98
C TYR A 84 13.05 8.91 -4.36
N LEU A 85 12.31 7.90 -4.84
CA LEU A 85 12.54 7.28 -6.15
C LEU A 85 12.32 8.26 -7.30
N LYS A 86 11.30 9.13 -7.22
CA LYS A 86 11.08 10.19 -8.20
C LYS A 86 12.29 11.09 -8.35
N ASN A 87 12.89 11.51 -7.22
CA ASN A 87 14.05 12.40 -7.24
C ASN A 87 15.32 11.69 -7.76
N LYS A 88 15.42 10.38 -7.57
CA LYS A 88 16.54 9.56 -8.09
C LYS A 88 16.41 9.23 -9.57
N ALA A 89 15.21 8.86 -10.01
CA ALA A 89 14.96 8.33 -11.36
C ALA A 89 14.39 9.36 -12.34
N GLY A 90 13.86 10.49 -11.87
CA GLY A 90 13.17 11.48 -12.71
C GLY A 90 11.82 11.03 -13.25
N ALA A 91 11.29 9.89 -12.79
CA ALA A 91 10.04 9.31 -13.27
C ALA A 91 8.81 9.93 -12.57
N PRO A 92 7.66 10.06 -13.26
CA PRO A 92 6.42 10.50 -12.65
C PRO A 92 5.87 9.50 -11.62
N THR A 93 5.16 10.05 -10.64
CA THR A 93 4.43 9.30 -9.61
C THR A 93 2.93 9.32 -9.90
N ALA A 94 2.21 8.23 -9.67
CA ALA A 94 0.76 8.19 -9.80
C ALA A 94 0.09 7.36 -8.69
N ILE A 95 -1.15 7.72 -8.40
CA ILE A 95 -2.07 7.05 -7.46
C ILE A 95 -3.50 7.29 -7.97
N GLY A 96 -4.46 6.46 -7.57
CA GLY A 96 -5.87 6.64 -7.94
C GLY A 96 -6.41 8.01 -7.50
N GLU A 97 -7.24 8.65 -8.33
CA GLU A 97 -7.73 10.01 -8.09
C GLU A 97 -8.49 10.15 -6.76
N LYS A 98 -9.12 9.07 -6.28
CA LYS A 98 -9.78 8.99 -4.98
C LYS A 98 -8.84 9.15 -3.79
N VAL A 99 -7.52 9.21 -3.96
CA VAL A 99 -6.60 9.65 -2.89
C VAL A 99 -7.04 10.98 -2.30
N VAL A 100 -7.63 11.86 -3.12
CA VAL A 100 -8.15 13.12 -2.65
C VAL A 100 -9.15 12.89 -1.54
N GLU A 101 -9.97 11.83 -1.57
CA GLU A 101 -11.00 11.46 -0.58
C GLU A 101 -10.40 11.13 0.80
N VAL A 102 -9.25 10.44 0.78
CA VAL A 102 -8.50 10.10 1.99
C VAL A 102 -7.83 11.35 2.56
N GLN A 103 -7.27 12.20 1.69
CA GLN A 103 -6.62 13.47 2.08
C GLN A 103 -7.50 14.37 2.95
N LYS A 104 -8.82 14.31 2.74
CA LYS A 104 -9.86 15.12 3.42
C LYS A 104 -10.07 14.65 4.84
N LEU A 105 -10.30 13.35 4.98
CA LEU A 105 -10.48 12.73 6.28
C LEU A 105 -9.30 13.04 7.20
N TRP A 106 -8.09 12.95 6.66
CA TRP A 106 -6.87 13.16 7.41
C TRP A 106 -6.51 14.64 7.63
N LYS A 107 -6.98 15.54 6.77
CA LYS A 107 -6.83 16.99 6.95
C LYS A 107 -7.37 17.46 8.30
N ASP A 108 -8.57 17.00 8.65
CA ASP A 108 -9.24 17.42 9.88
C ASP A 108 -8.56 16.80 11.10
N ILE A 109 -8.18 15.53 11.02
CA ILE A 109 -7.46 14.79 12.07
C ILE A 109 -6.11 15.47 12.40
N TYR A 110 -5.37 15.95 11.39
CA TYR A 110 -4.06 16.58 11.59
C TYR A 110 -4.07 18.10 11.68
N ASN A 111 -5.24 18.73 11.55
CA ASN A 111 -5.43 20.18 11.49
C ASN A 111 -4.51 20.83 10.42
N TRP A 112 -4.67 20.44 9.16
CA TRP A 112 -3.93 21.01 8.01
C TRP A 112 -4.80 21.97 7.18
N PRO A 113 -4.98 23.24 7.58
CA PRO A 113 -5.93 24.15 6.93
C PRO A 113 -5.71 24.33 5.42
N ASP A 114 -4.46 24.24 4.95
CA ASP A 114 -4.05 24.49 3.55
C ASP A 114 -4.13 23.25 2.63
N PHE A 115 -4.57 22.10 3.13
CA PHE A 115 -4.71 20.86 2.34
C PHE A 115 -6.07 20.82 1.59
N ARG A 116 -6.11 20.49 0.29
CA ARG A 116 -7.35 20.58 -0.54
C ARG A 116 -8.13 19.25 -0.54
N ALA A 117 -9.46 19.29 -0.33
CA ALA A 117 -10.23 18.10 0.10
C ALA A 117 -11.81 18.23 0.18
N ASP A 118 -12.61 17.47 -0.61
CA ASP A 118 -14.12 17.14 -0.59
C ASP A 118 -14.70 15.60 -0.63
N PHE A 119 -15.07 14.91 0.50
CA PHE A 119 -15.81 13.57 0.70
C PHE A 119 -15.22 12.14 0.32
N PRO A 120 -15.79 10.94 0.72
CA PRO A 120 -15.67 10.12 1.97
C PRO A 120 -14.93 8.72 1.84
N GLY A 121 -14.80 7.95 2.96
CA GLY A 121 -13.89 6.78 3.17
C GLY A 121 -14.38 5.35 2.82
N GLY A 122 -13.77 4.30 3.45
CA GLY A 122 -13.86 2.89 3.02
C GLY A 122 -15.12 2.09 3.42
N SER A 123 -15.49 1.08 2.63
CA SER A 123 -16.73 0.29 2.75
C SER A 123 -16.54 -1.21 2.46
N ALA A 124 -17.05 -2.09 3.34
CA ALA A 124 -17.00 -3.55 3.14
C ALA A 124 -17.82 -4.01 1.92
N SER A 125 -18.92 -3.32 1.63
CA SER A 125 -19.75 -3.54 0.44
C SER A 125 -19.00 -3.16 -0.85
N GLU A 126 -18.32 -2.01 -0.86
CA GLU A 126 -17.49 -1.60 -2.01
C GLU A 126 -16.30 -2.53 -2.22
N LEU A 127 -15.67 -3.00 -1.13
CA LEU A 127 -14.62 -4.00 -1.17
C LEU A 127 -15.13 -5.30 -1.80
N TYR A 128 -16.30 -5.81 -1.37
CA TYR A 128 -16.89 -7.02 -1.93
C TYR A 128 -17.10 -6.88 -3.45
N ARG A 129 -17.71 -5.78 -3.90
CA ARG A 129 -17.97 -5.55 -5.33
C ARG A 129 -16.66 -5.48 -6.13
N SER A 130 -15.65 -4.81 -5.59
CA SER A 130 -14.32 -4.73 -6.22
C SER A 130 -13.65 -6.10 -6.32
N ILE A 131 -13.73 -6.93 -5.26
CA ILE A 131 -13.23 -8.30 -5.28
C ILE A 131 -13.98 -9.12 -6.34
N MET A 132 -15.31 -9.01 -6.40
CA MET A 132 -16.10 -9.74 -7.39
C MET A 132 -15.78 -9.32 -8.83
N GLU A 133 -15.48 -8.04 -9.08
CA GLU A 133 -14.97 -7.57 -10.37
C GLU A 133 -13.63 -8.23 -10.71
N ILE A 134 -12.67 -8.27 -9.78
CA ILE A 134 -11.38 -8.96 -9.97
C ILE A 134 -11.59 -10.46 -10.22
N LEU A 135 -12.46 -11.11 -9.45
CA LEU A 135 -12.75 -12.54 -9.61
C LEU A 135 -13.54 -12.86 -10.88
N SER A 136 -14.14 -11.86 -11.54
CA SER A 136 -14.76 -12.02 -12.85
C SER A 136 -13.75 -12.14 -14.00
N LEU A 137 -12.48 -11.77 -13.76
CA LEU A 137 -11.39 -11.93 -14.72
C LEU A 137 -11.13 -13.43 -15.03
N PRO A 138 -10.44 -13.74 -16.15
CA PRO A 138 -10.12 -15.12 -16.49
C PRO A 138 -9.36 -15.85 -15.38
N ASP A 139 -9.66 -17.13 -15.19
CA ASP A 139 -9.13 -17.96 -14.12
C ASP A 139 -7.58 -18.00 -14.03
N LYS A 140 -6.92 -17.92 -15.19
CA LYS A 140 -5.45 -17.88 -15.31
C LYS A 140 -4.81 -16.52 -15.01
N THR A 141 -5.61 -15.50 -14.69
CA THR A 141 -5.11 -14.16 -14.37
C THR A 141 -4.32 -14.22 -13.07
N ARG A 142 -3.08 -13.76 -13.12
CA ARG A 142 -2.18 -13.69 -11.96
C ARG A 142 -2.61 -12.51 -11.08
N LEU A 143 -2.65 -12.75 -9.78
CA LEU A 143 -2.97 -11.76 -8.76
C LEU A 143 -1.75 -11.59 -7.86
N PHE A 144 -1.41 -10.34 -7.58
CA PHE A 144 -0.25 -9.97 -6.78
C PHE A 144 -0.71 -9.20 -5.54
N ALA A 145 -0.30 -9.67 -4.37
CA ALA A 145 -0.74 -9.12 -3.08
C ALA A 145 0.18 -8.00 -2.60
N GLY A 146 -0.39 -6.93 -2.02
CA GLY A 146 0.41 -5.88 -1.38
C GLY A 146 1.08 -6.32 -0.08
N HIS A 147 0.55 -7.34 0.59
CA HIS A 147 1.04 -7.83 1.88
C HIS A 147 0.97 -9.35 1.98
N ASP A 148 1.88 -9.93 2.75
CA ASP A 148 1.79 -11.31 3.18
C ASP A 148 2.26 -11.49 4.63
N TYR A 149 1.32 -11.89 5.50
CA TYR A 149 1.55 -12.00 6.95
C TYR A 149 2.05 -13.37 7.40
N GLN A 150 2.51 -14.23 6.47
CA GLN A 150 3.13 -15.52 6.77
C GLN A 150 2.34 -16.41 7.78
N PRO A 151 1.02 -16.65 7.59
CA PRO A 151 0.22 -17.42 8.52
C PRO A 151 0.81 -18.80 8.80
N GLY A 152 0.95 -19.14 10.08
CA GLY A 152 1.59 -20.40 10.50
C GLY A 152 3.11 -20.43 10.35
N GLY A 153 3.76 -19.27 10.15
CA GLY A 153 5.22 -19.17 10.03
C GLY A 153 5.76 -19.63 8.67
N ARG A 154 4.91 -19.69 7.64
CA ARG A 154 5.34 -20.09 6.29
C ARG A 154 6.22 -19.02 5.64
N GLU A 155 6.91 -19.38 4.56
CA GLU A 155 7.60 -18.42 3.69
C GLU A 155 6.61 -17.42 3.05
N PRO A 156 7.05 -16.19 2.75
CA PRO A 156 6.22 -15.17 2.15
C PRO A 156 5.75 -15.59 0.75
N LEU A 157 4.46 -15.41 0.48
CA LEU A 157 3.82 -15.72 -0.81
C LEU A 157 3.00 -14.52 -1.26
N TRP A 158 3.20 -14.09 -2.51
CA TRP A 158 2.60 -12.85 -3.01
C TRP A 158 2.03 -12.96 -4.41
N GLU A 159 2.04 -14.17 -4.98
CA GLU A 159 1.43 -14.46 -6.29
C GLU A 159 0.39 -15.57 -6.13
N SER A 160 -0.77 -15.38 -6.74
CA SER A 160 -1.84 -16.37 -6.86
C SER A 160 -2.56 -16.19 -8.20
N THR A 161 -3.69 -16.87 -8.40
CA THR A 161 -4.56 -16.71 -9.56
C THR A 161 -6.02 -16.50 -9.17
N VAL A 162 -6.82 -15.98 -10.09
CA VAL A 162 -8.28 -15.88 -9.90
C VAL A 162 -8.89 -17.24 -9.56
N ALA A 163 -8.47 -18.32 -10.23
CA ALA A 163 -8.95 -19.67 -9.93
C ALA A 163 -8.64 -20.10 -8.48
N GLU A 164 -7.42 -19.83 -8.02
CA GLU A 164 -7.02 -20.15 -6.65
C GLU A 164 -7.78 -19.32 -5.62
N GLN A 165 -8.00 -18.03 -5.87
CA GLN A 165 -8.78 -17.18 -4.95
C GLN A 165 -10.24 -17.64 -4.87
N LYS A 166 -10.88 -17.98 -6.00
CA LYS A 166 -12.23 -18.56 -6.01
C LYS A 166 -12.30 -19.85 -5.19
N ALA A 167 -11.29 -20.72 -5.32
CA ALA A 167 -11.30 -22.04 -4.69
C ALA A 167 -10.87 -22.03 -3.20
N LYS A 168 -9.93 -21.17 -2.80
CA LYS A 168 -9.17 -21.32 -1.54
C LYS A 168 -9.18 -20.09 -0.64
N ASN A 169 -9.64 -18.92 -1.09
CA ASN A 169 -9.64 -17.72 -0.24
C ASN A 169 -10.55 -17.94 0.97
N ILE A 170 -9.99 -17.84 2.17
CA ILE A 170 -10.68 -18.20 3.42
C ILE A 170 -11.90 -17.35 3.76
N HIS A 171 -12.08 -16.20 3.11
CA HIS A 171 -13.28 -15.39 3.23
C HIS A 171 -14.20 -15.63 2.01
N MET A 172 -13.68 -15.44 0.80
CA MET A 172 -14.50 -15.48 -0.42
C MET A 172 -15.05 -16.87 -0.75
N SER A 173 -14.32 -17.95 -0.42
CA SER A 173 -14.84 -19.31 -0.66
C SER A 173 -15.88 -19.76 0.37
N ARG A 174 -16.09 -18.96 1.42
CA ARG A 174 -17.04 -19.26 2.51
C ARG A 174 -18.28 -18.38 2.49
N CYS A 175 -18.23 -17.22 1.82
CA CYS A 175 -19.36 -16.31 1.68
C CYS A 175 -20.05 -16.53 0.33
N ASN A 176 -21.34 -16.86 0.36
CA ASN A 176 -22.16 -17.08 -0.83
C ASN A 176 -22.89 -15.81 -1.28
N SER A 177 -22.81 -14.72 -0.51
CA SER A 177 -23.46 -13.44 -0.81
C SER A 177 -22.66 -12.23 -0.29
N GLU A 178 -22.98 -11.03 -0.81
CA GLU A 178 -22.44 -9.75 -0.31
C GLU A 178 -22.74 -9.56 1.19
N ALA A 179 -23.95 -9.93 1.62
CA ALA A 179 -24.38 -9.79 3.01
C ALA A 179 -23.55 -10.68 3.97
N GLU A 180 -23.30 -11.94 3.61
CA GLU A 180 -22.45 -12.85 4.40
C GLU A 180 -21.01 -12.33 4.49
N PHE A 181 -20.48 -11.77 3.42
CA PHE A 181 -19.14 -11.17 3.42
C PHE A 181 -19.08 -9.93 4.31
N MET A 182 -20.07 -9.05 4.23
CA MET A 182 -20.17 -7.86 5.07
C MET A 182 -20.22 -8.23 6.56
N GLU A 183 -21.09 -9.18 6.93
CA GLU A 183 -21.20 -9.64 8.32
C GLU A 183 -19.86 -10.19 8.83
N LEU A 184 -19.20 -11.06 8.05
CA LEU A 184 -17.90 -11.60 8.39
C LEU A 184 -16.83 -10.51 8.55
N ARG A 185 -16.77 -9.56 7.60
CA ARG A 185 -15.74 -8.53 7.55
C ARG A 185 -15.93 -7.50 8.67
N GLU A 186 -17.14 -7.03 8.89
CA GLU A 186 -17.47 -6.07 9.94
C GLU A 186 -17.27 -6.67 11.34
N ALA A 187 -17.64 -7.95 11.54
CA ALA A 187 -17.37 -8.65 12.79
C ALA A 187 -15.86 -8.76 13.06
N ARG A 188 -15.07 -9.05 12.03
CA ARG A 188 -13.60 -9.13 12.13
C ARG A 188 -12.96 -7.76 12.34
N ASP A 189 -13.40 -6.72 11.65
CA ASP A 189 -12.82 -5.37 11.76
C ASP A 189 -12.91 -4.83 13.18
N LYS A 190 -14.01 -5.12 13.88
CA LYS A 190 -14.22 -4.73 15.29
C LYS A 190 -13.21 -5.35 16.26
N THR A 191 -12.53 -6.44 15.88
CA THR A 191 -11.55 -7.11 16.74
C THR A 191 -10.10 -6.73 16.43
N LEU A 192 -9.86 -5.95 15.38
CA LEU A 192 -8.50 -5.60 14.95
C LEU A 192 -8.04 -4.31 15.62
N SER A 193 -6.80 -4.32 16.11
CA SER A 193 -6.14 -3.09 16.52
C SER A 193 -5.73 -2.26 15.30
N MET A 194 -5.51 -0.98 15.54
CA MET A 194 -5.05 -0.06 14.51
C MET A 194 -3.66 -0.47 14.00
N PRO A 195 -3.35 -0.28 12.71
CA PRO A 195 -2.00 -0.54 12.20
C PRO A 195 -0.96 0.28 12.96
N ARG A 196 0.13 -0.40 13.37
CA ARG A 196 1.23 0.19 14.16
C ARG A 196 1.75 1.52 13.61
N LEU A 197 1.84 1.66 12.29
CA LEU A 197 2.38 2.84 11.63
C LEU A 197 1.33 3.81 11.09
N ILE A 198 0.04 3.64 11.39
CA ILE A 198 -1.03 4.42 10.74
C ILE A 198 -0.83 5.93 10.85
N LEU A 199 -0.54 6.42 12.05
CA LEU A 199 -0.33 7.84 12.29
C LEU A 199 0.98 8.36 11.69
N HIS A 200 1.95 7.49 11.41
CA HIS A 200 3.23 7.87 10.79
C HIS A 200 3.11 7.91 9.27
N ALA A 201 2.57 6.82 8.71
CA ALA A 201 2.49 6.56 7.28
C ALA A 201 1.56 7.54 6.58
N LEU A 202 0.34 7.73 7.08
CA LEU A 202 -0.67 8.48 6.34
C LEU A 202 -0.31 9.96 6.19
N GLN A 203 0.33 10.58 7.18
CA GLN A 203 0.78 11.97 7.01
C GLN A 203 1.86 12.17 5.94
N VAL A 204 2.67 11.14 5.67
CA VAL A 204 3.67 11.14 4.61
C VAL A 204 3.04 10.76 3.26
N ASN A 205 2.21 9.72 3.25
CA ASN A 205 1.63 9.14 2.03
C ASN A 205 0.55 10.04 1.43
N MET A 206 -0.19 10.79 2.26
CA MET A 206 -1.09 11.85 1.78
C MET A 206 -0.35 12.92 0.98
N SER A 207 0.95 13.09 1.23
CA SER A 207 1.80 14.03 0.50
C SER A 207 2.62 13.37 -0.61
N GLY A 208 2.22 12.18 -1.08
CA GLY A 208 2.91 11.42 -2.13
C GLY A 208 4.33 11.01 -1.74
N GLY A 209 4.53 10.62 -0.48
CA GLY A 209 5.83 10.21 0.05
C GLY A 209 6.74 11.36 0.49
N ARG A 210 6.28 12.62 0.43
CA ARG A 210 7.04 13.76 0.96
C ARG A 210 6.96 13.79 2.48
N LEU A 211 8.12 13.85 3.12
CA LEU A 211 8.21 14.15 4.55
C LEU A 211 7.73 15.58 4.82
N PRO A 212 7.17 15.88 6.01
CA PRO A 212 6.78 17.24 6.39
C PRO A 212 7.92 18.23 6.19
N GLU A 213 7.62 19.47 5.80
CA GLU A 213 8.65 20.51 5.67
C GLU A 213 9.35 20.77 7.01
N PRO A 214 10.65 21.16 6.99
CA PRO A 214 11.35 21.49 8.22
C PRO A 214 10.72 22.71 8.90
N GLU A 215 10.64 22.67 10.22
CA GLU A 215 10.32 23.85 11.02
C GLU A 215 11.53 24.82 11.07
N ALA A 216 11.38 25.95 11.78
CA ALA A 216 12.41 27.00 11.86
C ALA A 216 13.77 26.52 12.40
N ASN A 217 13.80 25.38 13.11
CA ASN A 217 15.03 24.76 13.60
C ASN A 217 15.69 23.79 12.61
N GLY A 218 15.17 23.70 11.37
CA GLY A 218 15.68 22.82 10.32
C GLY A 218 15.33 21.34 10.49
N ARG A 219 14.51 20.98 11.48
CA ARG A 219 14.05 19.60 11.71
C ARG A 219 12.63 19.38 11.18
N ARG A 220 12.36 18.17 10.72
CA ARG A 220 11.03 17.72 10.30
C ARG A 220 10.37 16.99 11.46
N TYR A 221 9.05 17.14 11.60
CA TYR A 221 8.28 16.55 12.69
C TYR A 221 7.07 15.81 12.16
N LEU A 222 6.88 14.58 12.65
CA LEU A 222 5.59 13.91 12.52
C LEU A 222 4.68 14.41 13.65
N LYS A 223 3.41 14.66 13.32
CA LYS A 223 2.39 15.06 14.30
C LYS A 223 1.58 13.85 14.71
N PHE A 224 1.21 13.76 15.99
CA PHE A 224 0.33 12.73 16.51
C PHE A 224 -0.85 13.39 17.20
N PRO A 225 -2.05 13.29 16.62
CA PRO A 225 -3.23 13.86 17.23
C PRO A 225 -3.64 12.96 18.40
N LEU A 226 -3.77 13.57 19.58
CA LEU A 226 -4.23 12.89 20.78
C LEU A 226 -5.75 12.72 20.70
N ASP A 227 -6.23 11.51 20.98
CA ASP A 227 -7.66 11.17 21.10
C ASP A 227 -8.53 11.46 19.86
N ALA A 228 -7.90 11.66 18.68
CA ALA A 228 -8.62 12.00 17.45
C ALA A 228 -9.23 10.79 16.74
N LEU A 229 -8.72 9.59 16.99
CA LEU A 229 -9.25 8.34 16.43
C LEU A 229 -10.19 7.67 17.44
N GLN A 230 -11.38 8.26 17.63
CA GLN A 230 -12.38 7.75 18.58
C GLN A 230 -12.80 6.31 18.21
N GLY A 231 -12.88 5.43 19.20
CA GLY A 231 -13.27 4.02 18.99
C GLY A 231 -12.16 3.11 18.49
N ALA A 232 -10.92 3.59 18.36
CA ALA A 232 -9.78 2.73 18.13
C ALA A 232 -9.64 1.72 19.29
N ALA A 233 -9.59 0.43 18.94
CA ALA A 233 -9.38 -0.62 19.93
C ALA A 233 -8.04 -0.41 20.64
N TRP A 234 -8.08 -0.41 21.97
CA TRP A 234 -6.89 -0.33 22.81
C TRP A 234 -6.48 -1.77 23.11
N ASP A 235 -5.22 -2.15 22.83
CA ASP A 235 -4.76 -3.52 23.06
C ASP A 235 -5.09 -3.96 24.51
N GLY A 236 -5.99 -4.95 24.66
CA GLY A 236 -6.43 -5.48 25.95
C GLY A 236 -7.79 -5.00 26.47
N GLN A 237 -8.60 -4.28 25.68
CA GLN A 237 -10.02 -4.05 25.94
C GLN A 237 -10.93 -4.69 24.88
#